data_AF-A0AAV7Q8T6-F1
#
_entry.id   AF-A0AAV7Q8T6-F1
#
_cell.length_a   1.000
_cell.length_b   1.000
_cell.length_c   1.000
_cell.angle_alpha   90.00
_cell.angle_beta   90.00
_cell.angle_gamma   90.00
#
_symmetry.space_group_name_H-M   'P 1'
#
loop_
_entity.id
_entity.type
_entity.pdbx_description
1 polymer ?
#
loop_
_entity_poly.entity_id
_entity_poly.type
_entity_poly.pdbx_seq_one_letter_code
_entity_poly.pdbx_strand_id
1 'polypeptide(L)'
;MDQRLTTVEEHVGIMPEHEAELQALRAKLMDLEDRSRRDNVRFFGIPEQKEGTDIKAFLKILLPELTGLTFSPPLGFQRVQRIGPPHSISSGRPCPVIA
;
A
#
# COMPACT_ATOMS: atom_id res chain seq x y z
N MET A 1 -33.09 4.07 40.01
CA MET A 1 -31.61 4.02 39.92
C MET A 1 -31.15 2.69 39.35
N ASP A 2 -31.84 1.59 39.66
CA ASP A 2 -31.41 0.22 39.31
C ASP A 2 -31.35 -0.06 37.80
N GLN A 3 -32.29 0.39 36.98
CA GLN A 3 -32.27 0.15 35.53
C GLN A 3 -31.02 0.73 34.82
N ARG A 4 -30.50 1.86 35.30
CA ARG A 4 -29.26 2.42 34.72
C ARG A 4 -28.03 1.61 35.13
N LEU A 5 -28.03 1.04 36.33
CA LEU A 5 -26.93 0.22 36.84
C LEU A 5 -26.87 -1.12 36.09
N THR A 6 -28.01 -1.80 35.93
CA THR A 6 -28.11 -3.05 35.17
C THR A 6 -27.69 -2.87 33.71
N THR A 7 -28.09 -1.77 33.08
CA THR A 7 -27.69 -1.47 31.69
C THR A 7 -26.17 -1.28 31.58
N VAL A 8 -25.55 -0.59 32.54
CA VAL A 8 -24.09 -0.37 32.52
C VAL A 8 -23.33 -1.67 32.75
N GLU A 9 -23.79 -2.52 33.67
CA GLU A 9 -23.20 -3.83 33.94
C GLU A 9 -23.26 -4.76 32.73
N GLU A 10 -24.40 -4.79 32.02
CA GLU A 10 -24.54 -5.52 30.76
C GLU A 10 -23.56 -5.01 29.70
N HIS A 11 -23.45 -3.68 29.52
CA HIS A 11 -22.51 -3.12 28.54
C HIS A 11 -21.05 -3.44 28.87
N VAL A 12 -20.66 -3.33 30.15
CA VAL A 12 -19.31 -3.66 30.62
C VAL A 12 -19.00 -5.16 30.40
N GLY A 13 -20.00 -6.02 30.56
CA GLY A 13 -19.87 -7.46 30.27
C GLY A 13 -19.62 -7.77 28.79
N ILE A 14 -20.20 -7.01 27.86
CA ILE A 14 -20.10 -7.25 26.41
C ILE A 14 -18.88 -6.52 25.79
N MET A 15 -18.35 -5.46 26.43
CA MET A 15 -17.11 -4.78 25.99
C MET A 15 -15.95 -5.71 25.60
N PRO A 16 -15.55 -6.73 26.39
CA PRO A 16 -14.45 -7.62 26.01
C PRO A 16 -14.76 -8.46 24.77
N GLU A 17 -16.02 -8.85 24.56
CA GLU A 17 -16.44 -9.58 23.36
C GLU A 17 -16.32 -8.68 22.12
N HIS A 18 -16.79 -7.43 22.22
CA HIS A 18 -16.62 -6.44 21.16
C HIS A 18 -15.16 -6.10 20.86
N GLU A 19 -14.31 -6.01 21.88
CA GLU A 19 -12.87 -5.80 21.70
C GLU A 19 -12.23 -6.98 20.95
N ALA A 20 -12.60 -8.20 21.28
CA ALA A 20 -12.14 -9.41 20.59
C ALA A 20 -12.62 -9.43 19.12
N GLU A 21 -13.88 -9.09 18.87
CA GLU A 21 -14.44 -8.99 17.52
C GLU A 21 -13.73 -7.91 16.69
N LEU A 22 -13.49 -6.73 17.27
CA LEU A 22 -12.74 -5.65 16.62
C LEU A 22 -11.31 -6.08 16.29
N GLN A 23 -10.64 -6.79 17.20
CA GLN A 23 -9.30 -7.29 16.96
C GLN A 23 -9.28 -8.33 15.84
N ALA A 24 -10.23 -9.26 15.83
CA ALA A 24 -10.37 -10.26 14.78
C ALA A 24 -10.64 -9.60 13.41
N LEU A 25 -11.50 -8.58 13.38
CA LEU A 25 -11.81 -7.84 12.16
C LEU A 25 -10.58 -7.06 11.65
N ARG A 26 -9.84 -6.40 12.54
CA ARG A 26 -8.61 -5.68 12.20
C ARG A 26 -7.55 -6.62 11.65
N ALA A 27 -7.36 -7.79 12.27
CA ALA A 27 -6.42 -8.80 11.79
C ALA A 27 -6.79 -9.30 10.39
N LYS A 28 -8.09 -9.54 10.14
CA LYS A 28 -8.58 -9.95 8.82
C LYS A 28 -8.40 -8.86 7.77
N LEU A 29 -8.68 -7.60 8.10
CA LEU A 29 -8.46 -6.47 7.19
C LEU A 29 -6.98 -6.31 6.85
N MET A 30 -6.09 -6.41 7.84
CA MET A 30 -4.65 -6.36 7.62
C MET A 30 -4.17 -7.45 6.68
N ASP A 31 -4.58 -8.70 6.90
CA ASP A 31 -4.23 -9.82 6.01
C ASP A 31 -4.76 -9.61 4.57
N LEU A 32 -5.98 -9.08 4.42
CA LEU A 32 -6.53 -8.77 3.10
C LEU A 32 -5.78 -7.63 2.41
N GLU A 33 -5.42 -6.57 3.13
CA GLU A 33 -4.63 -5.46 2.58
C GLU A 33 -3.23 -5.90 2.18
N ASP A 34 -2.55 -6.67 3.04
CA ASP A 34 -1.22 -7.20 2.77
C ASP A 34 -1.22 -8.14 1.57
N ARG A 35 -2.23 -9.02 1.47
CA ARG A 35 -2.42 -9.89 0.29
C ARG A 35 -2.67 -9.08 -0.97
N SER A 36 -3.53 -8.07 -0.88
CA SER A 36 -3.86 -7.22 -2.02
C SER A 36 -2.67 -6.39 -2.51
N ARG A 37 -1.70 -6.07 -1.64
CA ARG A 37 -0.52 -5.26 -1.96
C ARG A 37 0.76 -6.07 -2.08
N ARG A 38 0.69 -7.40 -1.93
CA ARG A 38 1.86 -8.29 -1.89
C ARG A 38 2.75 -8.17 -3.13
N ASP A 39 2.11 -8.01 -4.29
CA ASP A 39 2.81 -7.95 -5.57
C ASP A 39 3.25 -6.52 -5.92
N ASN A 40 2.88 -5.53 -5.09
CA ASN A 40 3.25 -4.14 -5.34
C ASN A 40 4.72 -3.90 -4.92
N VAL A 41 5.54 -3.49 -5.87
CA VAL A 41 6.94 -3.12 -5.61
C VAL A 41 7.06 -1.60 -5.61
N ARG A 42 7.71 -1.06 -4.58
CA ARG A 42 7.94 0.39 -4.44
C ARG A 42 9.38 0.75 -4.80
N PHE A 43 9.53 1.50 -5.90
CA PHE A 43 10.82 2.00 -6.37
C PHE A 43 11.07 3.42 -5.89
N PHE A 44 12.29 3.68 -5.40
CA PHE A 44 12.73 4.98 -4.93
C PHE A 44 13.86 5.51 -5.81
N GLY A 45 13.98 6.85 -5.92
CA GLY A 45 15.07 7.48 -6.65
C GLY A 45 14.96 7.39 -8.18
N ILE A 46 13.85 6.89 -8.72
CA ILE A 46 13.61 6.89 -10.16
C ILE A 46 13.54 8.34 -10.65
N PRO A 47 14.42 8.78 -11.58
CA PRO A 47 14.47 10.17 -12.02
C PRO A 47 13.13 10.63 -12.60
N GLU A 48 12.63 11.77 -12.13
CA GLU A 48 11.42 12.38 -12.68
C GLU A 48 11.74 13.12 -13.99
N GLN A 49 10.72 13.32 -14.84
CA GLN A 49 10.81 13.99 -16.15
C GLN A 49 11.60 13.26 -17.23
N LYS A 50 12.52 12.36 -16.88
CA LYS A 50 13.23 11.49 -17.85
C LYS A 50 12.37 10.34 -18.38
N GLU A 51 11.27 10.03 -17.70
CA GLU A 51 10.38 8.91 -18.02
C GLU A 51 9.47 9.20 -19.22
N GLY A 52 9.33 10.47 -19.60
CA GLY A 52 8.35 10.90 -20.59
C GLY A 52 6.90 10.74 -20.10
N THR A 53 6.01 10.33 -20.99
CA THR A 53 4.57 10.18 -20.72
C THR A 53 4.17 8.79 -20.21
N ASP A 54 5.04 7.79 -20.31
CA ASP A 54 4.74 6.40 -19.93
C ASP A 54 5.82 5.80 -19.03
N ILE A 55 5.56 5.87 -17.72
CA ILE A 55 6.41 5.29 -16.67
C ILE A 55 6.50 3.76 -16.77
N LYS A 56 5.47 3.08 -17.30
CA LYS A 56 5.47 1.62 -17.44
C LYS A 56 6.48 1.20 -18.50
N ALA A 57 6.50 1.89 -19.64
CA ALA A 57 7.50 1.65 -20.69
C ALA A 57 8.92 1.95 -20.18
N PHE A 58 9.09 3.05 -19.43
CA PHE A 58 10.37 3.41 -18.85
C PHE A 58 10.92 2.33 -17.89
N LEU A 59 10.10 1.81 -16.97
CA LEU A 59 10.54 0.74 -16.06
C LEU A 59 10.93 -0.56 -16.76
N LYS A 60 10.27 -0.91 -17.88
CA LYS A 60 10.61 -2.11 -18.66
C LYS A 60 12.00 -2.04 -19.29
N ILE A 61 12.51 -0.84 -19.53
CA ILE A 61 13.87 -0.61 -20.05
C ILE A 61 14.86 -0.49 -18.88
N LEU A 62 14.50 0.34 -17.89
CA LEU A 62 15.39 0.66 -16.77
C LEU A 62 15.71 -0.56 -15.89
N LEU A 63 14.75 -1.43 -15.58
CA LEU A 63 14.98 -2.55 -14.66
C LEU A 63 15.97 -3.59 -15.22
N PRO A 64 15.86 -4.04 -16.48
CA PRO A 64 16.91 -4.86 -17.10
C PRO A 64 18.28 -4.18 -17.09
N GLU A 65 18.36 -2.89 -17.42
CA GLU A 65 19.62 -2.14 -17.43
C GLU A 65 20.26 -2.04 -16.04
N LEU A 66 19.47 -1.80 -15.00
CA LEU A 66 19.98 -1.67 -13.62
C LEU A 66 20.36 -3.02 -13.00
N THR A 67 19.60 -4.07 -13.30
CA THR A 67 19.80 -5.39 -12.67
C THR A 67 20.72 -6.31 -13.46
N GLY A 68 20.92 -6.04 -14.75
CA GLY A 68 21.62 -6.95 -15.68
C GLY A 68 20.83 -8.24 -15.96
N LEU A 69 19.57 -8.31 -15.54
CA LEU A 69 18.74 -9.51 -15.67
C LEU A 69 17.96 -9.47 -16.98
N THR A 70 17.87 -10.63 -17.63
CA THR A 70 16.94 -10.85 -18.74
C THR A 70 15.66 -11.46 -18.19
N PHE A 71 14.53 -10.77 -18.37
CA PHE A 71 13.23 -11.28 -17.91
C PHE A 71 12.55 -12.07 -19.03
N SER A 72 12.26 -13.35 -18.76
CA SER A 72 11.49 -14.24 -19.64
C SER A 72 10.41 -14.94 -18.80
N PRO A 73 9.12 -14.61 -18.98
CA PRO A 73 8.56 -13.66 -19.94
C PRO A 73 8.95 -12.19 -19.63
N PRO A 74 8.76 -11.26 -20.60
CA PRO A 74 9.01 -9.84 -20.37
C PRO A 74 8.22 -9.30 -19.18
N LEU A 75 8.77 -8.29 -18.49
CA LEU A 75 8.14 -7.67 -17.34
C LEU A 75 6.70 -7.21 -17.65
N GLY A 76 5.75 -7.77 -16.92
CA GLY A 76 4.34 -7.41 -16.95
C GLY A 76 3.99 -6.57 -15.74
N PHE A 77 3.30 -5.44 -15.95
CA PHE A 77 2.80 -4.59 -14.88
C PHE A 77 1.30 -4.42 -15.02
N GLN A 78 0.55 -4.71 -13.96
CA GLN A 78 -0.88 -4.46 -13.92
C GLN A 78 -1.13 -2.94 -13.89
N ARG A 79 -0.51 -2.23 -12.95
CA ARG A 79 -0.61 -0.77 -12.78
C ARG A 79 0.75 -0.21 -12.39
N VAL A 80 1.12 0.94 -12.94
CA VAL A 80 2.34 1.67 -12.54
C VAL A 80 1.98 3.13 -12.34
N GLN A 81 2.36 3.70 -11.20
CA GLN A 81 2.12 5.11 -10.93
C GLN A 81 3.10 5.68 -9.90
N ARG A 82 3.34 6.99 -9.99
CA ARG A 82 4.01 7.76 -8.93
C ARG A 82 3.04 7.91 -7.74
N ILE A 83 3.57 7.79 -6.53
CA ILE A 83 2.83 8.03 -5.28
C ILE A 83 3.44 9.23 -4.57
N GLY A 84 2.60 10.18 -4.18
CA GLY A 84 2.99 11.33 -3.36
C GLY A 84 2.50 12.64 -3.97
N PRO A 85 2.81 13.77 -3.31
CA PRO A 85 2.54 15.09 -3.86
C PRO A 85 3.34 15.30 -5.17
N PRO A 86 2.85 16.12 -6.11
CA PRO A 86 3.58 16.45 -7.34
C PRO A 86 5.01 16.92 -7.07
N HIS A 87 5.94 16.62 -7.98
CA HIS A 87 7.34 17.02 -7.87
C HIS A 87 7.54 18.49 -7.52
N SER A 88 6.72 19.38 -8.11
CA SER A 88 6.74 20.83 -7.92
C SER A 88 6.52 21.27 -6.47
N ILE A 89 5.99 20.38 -5.63
CA ILE A 89 5.69 20.62 -4.21
C ILE A 89 6.68 19.85 -3.31
N SER A 90 7.46 18.91 -3.87
CA SER A 90 8.39 18.07 -3.12
C SER A 90 9.74 18.76 -2.89
N SER A 91 10.43 18.43 -1.79
CA SER A 91 11.73 18.98 -1.37
C SER A 91 12.93 18.52 -2.23
N GLY A 92 12.72 18.37 -3.54
CA GLY A 92 13.72 17.93 -4.52
C GLY A 92 13.96 16.42 -4.58
N ARG A 93 13.23 15.61 -3.80
CA ARG A 93 13.33 14.15 -3.84
C ARG A 93 12.33 13.56 -4.84
N PRO A 94 12.76 12.66 -5.75
CA PRO A 94 11.86 11.96 -6.65
C PRO A 94 10.73 11.21 -5.93
N CYS A 95 9.49 11.36 -6.41
CA CYS A 95 8.31 10.69 -5.89
C CYS A 95 8.42 9.18 -6.10
N PRO A 96 8.17 8.32 -5.10
CA PRO A 96 8.27 6.88 -5.30
C PRO A 96 7.32 6.35 -6.38
N VAL A 97 7.72 5.29 -7.07
CA VAL A 97 6.87 4.57 -8.03
C VAL A 97 6.35 3.30 -7.38
N ILE A 98 5.07 3.00 -7.54
CA ILE A 98 4.52 1.68 -7.25
C ILE A 98 4.19 0.99 -8.56
N ALA A 99 4.57 -0.28 -8.68
CA ALA A 99 4.30 -1.12 -9.84
C ALA A 99 3.80 -2.50 -9.41
#